data_AF-A0A3M1BAK6-F1
#
_entry.id   AF-A0A3M1BAK6-F1
#
_cell.length_a   1.000
_cell.length_b   1.000
_cell.length_c   1.000
_cell.angle_alpha   90.00
_cell.angle_beta   90.00
_cell.angle_gamma   90.00
#
_symmetry.space_group_name_H-M   'P 1'
#
loop_
_entity.id
_entity.type
_entity.pdbx_description
1 polymer ?
#
loop_
_entity_poly.entity_id
_entity_poly.type
_entity_poly.pdbx_seq_one_letter_code
_entity_poly.pdbx_strand_id
1 'polypeptide(L)'
;MKIDLVVTRHHGLVEYLRRQGIIDEDVPIVDHADVDMLAGKHVCGVLPLHLAAVCEAVLVIPLDDLPREMRGKELTADEVAQYAGPPTWYRVEVARSLRCELIADRIEERCGVSLPRDLLTIDKWLRLHALVERMTTLNETNQDATLPWRQAYDELQQLGKEVGRGDLADAVICGLRVDG
;
A
#
# COMPACT_ATOMS: atom_id res chain seq x y z
N MET A 1 -2.03 -20.79 3.51
CA MET A 1 -1.37 -20.23 2.31
C MET A 1 -0.23 -21.17 1.96
N LYS A 2 -0.10 -21.63 0.71
CA LYS A 2 0.96 -22.58 0.31
C LYS A 2 2.24 -21.80 0.04
N ILE A 3 3.39 -22.29 0.52
CA ILE A 3 4.70 -21.69 0.26
C ILE A 3 5.24 -22.25 -1.06
N ASP A 4 5.65 -21.38 -1.95
CA ASP A 4 6.18 -21.74 -3.28
C ASP A 4 7.71 -21.84 -3.28
N LEU A 5 8.39 -21.14 -2.37
CA LEU A 5 9.84 -21.07 -2.29
C LEU A 5 10.31 -20.74 -0.87
N VAL A 6 11.39 -21.39 -0.43
CA VAL A 6 12.13 -20.99 0.77
C VAL A 6 13.46 -20.36 0.35
N VAL A 7 13.74 -19.15 0.85
CA VAL A 7 15.01 -18.46 0.62
C VAL A 7 15.78 -18.40 1.92
N THR A 8 16.76 -19.30 2.08
CA THR A 8 17.63 -19.35 3.25
C THR A 8 18.85 -20.22 2.97
N ARG A 9 19.97 -19.84 3.59
CA ARG A 9 21.17 -20.67 3.70
C ARG A 9 21.24 -21.46 5.02
N HIS A 10 20.22 -21.31 5.88
CA HIS A 10 20.18 -21.89 7.22
C HIS A 10 19.47 -23.25 7.20
N HIS A 11 20.25 -24.33 7.28
CA HIS A 11 19.75 -25.70 7.22
C HIS A 11 18.86 -26.06 8.41
N GLY A 12 19.19 -25.59 9.62
CA GLY A 12 18.34 -25.86 10.78
C GLY A 12 16.96 -25.23 10.68
N LEU A 13 16.84 -24.07 10.01
CA LEU A 13 15.54 -23.47 9.72
C LEU A 13 14.73 -24.34 8.75
N VAL A 14 15.35 -24.84 7.68
CA VAL A 14 14.69 -25.73 6.71
C VAL A 14 14.16 -26.99 7.39
N GLU A 15 14.99 -27.63 8.21
CA GLU A 15 14.61 -28.83 8.94
C GLU A 15 13.47 -28.54 9.93
N TYR A 16 13.54 -27.44 10.66
CA TYR A 16 12.45 -26.98 11.52
C TYR A 16 11.14 -26.81 10.73
N LEU A 17 11.17 -26.11 9.59
CA LEU A 17 9.98 -25.87 8.77
C LEU A 17 9.31 -27.18 8.32
N ARG A 18 10.10 -28.18 7.92
CA ARG A 18 9.59 -29.52 7.54
C ARG A 18 9.02 -30.27 8.72
N ARG A 19 9.73 -30.30 9.86
CA ARG A 19 9.27 -30.97 11.09
C ARG A 19 7.95 -30.40 11.61
N GLN A 20 7.74 -29.09 11.44
CA GLN A 20 6.49 -28.42 11.83
C GLN A 20 5.38 -28.53 10.78
N GLY A 21 5.64 -29.15 9.62
CA GLY A 21 4.68 -29.23 8.52
C GLY A 21 4.32 -27.86 7.91
N ILE A 22 5.22 -26.88 8.03
CA ILE A 22 5.03 -25.53 7.47
C ILE A 22 5.30 -25.55 5.96
N ILE A 23 6.28 -26.34 5.52
CA ILE A 23 6.61 -26.57 4.10
C ILE A 23 6.52 -28.06 3.78
N ASP A 24 6.12 -28.37 2.54
CA ASP A 24 6.19 -29.71 1.98
C ASP A 24 7.65 -30.07 1.63
N GLU A 25 7.96 -31.37 1.49
CA GLU A 25 9.31 -31.85 1.16
C GLU A 25 9.81 -31.36 -0.20
N ASP A 26 8.89 -31.17 -1.16
CA ASP A 26 9.16 -30.76 -2.55
C ASP A 26 9.25 -29.24 -2.73
N VAL A 27 9.03 -28.44 -1.68
CA VAL A 27 9.19 -26.98 -1.76
C VAL A 27 10.67 -26.66 -2.06
N PRO A 28 10.97 -25.91 -3.14
CA PRO A 28 12.33 -25.55 -3.47
C PRO A 28 12.96 -24.67 -2.38
N ILE A 29 14.26 -24.90 -2.13
CA ILE A 29 15.06 -24.13 -1.17
C ILE A 29 16.25 -23.54 -1.92
N VAL A 30 16.48 -22.25 -1.76
CA VAL A 30 17.59 -21.54 -2.41
C VAL A 30 18.31 -20.62 -1.43
N ASP A 31 19.63 -20.55 -1.56
CA ASP A 31 20.46 -19.65 -0.73
C ASP A 31 20.32 -18.19 -1.16
N HIS A 32 20.08 -17.97 -2.46
CA HIS A 32 19.96 -16.67 -3.09
C HIS A 32 18.79 -16.68 -4.07
N ALA A 33 18.12 -15.55 -4.20
CA ALA A 33 17.02 -15.37 -5.13
C ALA A 33 17.12 -14.01 -5.82
N ASP A 34 16.70 -13.96 -7.08
CA ASP A 34 16.50 -12.72 -7.82
C ASP A 34 14.99 -12.39 -7.92
N VAL A 35 14.67 -11.29 -8.58
CA VAL A 35 13.28 -10.82 -8.75
C VAL A 35 12.43 -11.83 -9.50
N ASP A 36 12.96 -12.45 -10.56
CA ASP A 36 12.21 -13.36 -11.42
C ASP A 36 11.83 -14.65 -10.67
N MET A 37 12.69 -15.09 -9.75
CA MET A 37 12.40 -16.22 -8.88
C MET A 37 11.29 -15.95 -7.86
N LEU A 38 11.08 -14.69 -7.47
CA LEU A 38 10.23 -14.30 -6.33
C LEU A 38 8.91 -13.66 -6.73
N ALA A 39 8.84 -13.06 -7.92
CA ALA A 39 7.70 -12.26 -8.37
C ALA A 39 6.37 -13.01 -8.24
N GLY A 40 5.45 -12.46 -7.46
CA GLY A 40 4.10 -12.99 -7.25
C GLY A 40 4.03 -14.31 -6.49
N LYS A 41 5.10 -14.74 -5.81
CA LYS A 41 5.11 -16.01 -5.03
C LYS A 41 4.87 -15.79 -3.54
N HIS A 42 4.47 -16.86 -2.86
CA HIS A 42 4.53 -16.96 -1.41
C HIS A 42 5.90 -17.50 -0.97
N VAL A 43 6.69 -16.64 -0.31
CA VAL A 43 8.09 -16.95 -0.01
C VAL A 43 8.30 -17.03 1.49
N CYS A 44 9.02 -18.05 1.97
CA CYS A 44 9.47 -18.12 3.36
C CYS A 44 10.93 -17.70 3.46
N GLY A 45 11.23 -16.74 4.34
CA GLY A 45 12.60 -16.29 4.60
C GLY A 45 12.71 -14.81 4.96
N VAL A 46 13.92 -14.39 5.35
CA VAL A 46 14.22 -12.99 5.61
C VAL A 46 14.84 -12.38 4.36
N LEU A 47 14.01 -11.72 3.56
CA LEU A 47 14.41 -11.08 2.31
C LEU A 47 14.78 -9.60 2.51
N PRO A 48 15.75 -9.06 1.76
CA PRO A 48 15.86 -7.62 1.56
C PRO A 48 14.53 -7.02 1.10
N LEU A 49 14.18 -5.82 1.58
CA LEU A 49 12.86 -5.21 1.35
C LEU A 49 12.47 -5.13 -0.13
N HIS A 50 13.42 -4.83 -1.03
CA HIS A 50 13.14 -4.73 -2.47
C HIS A 50 12.79 -6.08 -3.11
N LEU A 51 13.30 -7.20 -2.57
CA LEU A 51 12.94 -8.56 -3.01
C LEU A 51 11.62 -9.02 -2.38
N ALA A 52 11.38 -8.69 -1.11
CA ALA A 52 10.09 -8.92 -0.47
C ALA A 52 8.97 -8.19 -1.23
N ALA A 53 9.22 -6.96 -1.69
CA ALA A 53 8.24 -6.11 -2.37
C ALA A 53 7.70 -6.64 -3.71
N VAL A 54 8.34 -7.65 -4.30
CA VAL A 54 7.85 -8.30 -5.53
C VAL A 54 7.09 -9.60 -5.26
N CYS A 55 7.12 -10.13 -4.04
CA CYS A 55 6.39 -11.33 -3.65
C CYS A 55 4.88 -11.05 -3.55
N GLU A 56 4.04 -12.09 -3.57
CA GLU A 56 2.63 -11.95 -3.19
C GLU A 56 2.48 -11.88 -1.66
N ALA A 57 3.19 -12.76 -0.96
CA ALA A 57 3.29 -12.72 0.49
C ALA A 57 4.62 -13.32 0.96
N VAL A 58 5.06 -12.92 2.15
CA VAL A 58 6.27 -13.41 2.79
C VAL A 58 5.91 -14.01 4.15
N LEU A 59 6.37 -15.24 4.41
CA LEU A 59 6.34 -15.86 5.72
C LEU A 59 7.68 -15.65 6.42
N VAL A 60 7.62 -15.17 7.66
CA VAL A 60 8.78 -15.05 8.53
C VAL A 60 8.58 -15.94 9.76
N ILE A 61 9.63 -16.67 10.13
CA ILE A 61 9.74 -17.33 11.43
C ILE A 61 10.55 -16.40 12.33
N PRO A 62 9.91 -15.56 13.16
CA PRO A 62 10.65 -14.67 14.04
C PRO A 62 11.40 -15.48 15.09
N LEU A 63 12.60 -15.05 15.46
CA LEU A 63 13.38 -15.64 16.55
C LEU A 63 13.38 -14.65 17.72
N ASP A 64 12.23 -14.52 18.38
CA ASP A 64 11.94 -13.42 19.32
C ASP A 64 12.85 -13.42 20.55
N ASP A 65 13.17 -14.60 21.07
CA ASP A 65 13.96 -14.79 22.29
C ASP A 65 15.41 -15.23 22.02
N LEU A 66 15.96 -14.96 20.81
CA LEU A 66 17.31 -15.37 20.45
C LEU A 66 18.39 -14.56 21.20
N PRO A 67 19.22 -15.21 22.04
CA PRO A 67 20.30 -14.53 22.76
C PRO A 67 21.30 -13.86 21.81
N ARG A 68 21.91 -12.76 22.25
CA ARG A 68 22.79 -11.94 21.38
C ARG A 68 23.98 -12.73 20.86
N GLU A 69 24.54 -13.60 21.68
CA GLU A 69 25.67 -14.48 21.41
C GLU A 69 25.36 -15.60 20.41
N MET A 70 24.08 -15.86 20.15
CA MET A 70 23.60 -16.84 19.16
C MET A 70 23.27 -16.18 17.81
N ARG A 71 23.14 -14.84 17.76
CA ARG A 71 22.85 -14.13 16.51
C ARG A 71 23.97 -14.32 15.49
N GLY A 72 23.59 -14.63 14.26
CA GLY A 72 24.52 -14.84 13.14
C GLY A 72 25.23 -16.19 13.15
N LYS A 73 24.97 -17.05 14.15
CA LYS A 73 25.40 -18.45 14.13
C LYS A 73 24.37 -19.30 13.39
N GLU A 74 24.84 -20.40 12.81
CA GLU A 74 23.93 -21.45 12.35
C GLU A 74 23.30 -22.12 13.56
N LEU A 75 21.98 -22.25 13.53
CA LEU A 75 21.19 -22.92 14.58
C LEU A 75 20.75 -24.28 14.05
N THR A 76 20.70 -25.27 14.94
CA THR A 76 20.02 -26.55 14.69
C THR A 76 18.50 -26.38 14.67
N ALA A 77 17.76 -27.35 14.15
CA ALA A 77 16.29 -27.31 14.15
C ALA A 77 15.68 -27.21 15.55
N ASP A 78 16.31 -27.85 16.55
CA ASP A 78 15.85 -27.83 17.94
C ASP A 78 16.10 -26.45 18.58
N GLU A 79 17.24 -25.82 18.28
CA GLU A 79 17.51 -24.44 18.70
C GLU A 79 16.57 -23.44 18.01
N VAL A 80 16.30 -23.61 16.71
CA VAL A 80 15.28 -22.80 16.03
C VAL A 80 13.94 -22.96 16.73
N ALA A 81 13.50 -24.20 17.01
CA ALA A 81 12.23 -24.45 17.70
C ALA A 81 12.17 -23.83 19.10
N GLN A 82 13.29 -23.78 19.82
CA GLN A 82 13.37 -23.16 21.14
C GLN A 82 13.12 -21.65 21.10
N TYR A 83 13.63 -20.96 20.07
CA TYR A 83 13.58 -19.49 19.98
C TYR A 83 12.53 -18.97 18.99
N ALA A 84 11.90 -19.85 18.19
CA ALA A 84 10.92 -19.48 17.19
C ALA A 84 9.63 -18.97 17.83
N GLY A 85 9.25 -17.75 17.46
CA GLY A 85 7.92 -17.22 17.66
C GLY A 85 6.92 -17.76 16.64
N PRO A 86 5.66 -17.30 16.70
CA PRO A 86 4.62 -17.74 15.77
C PRO A 86 4.97 -17.36 14.32
N PRO A 87 4.84 -18.29 13.35
CA PRO A 87 5.01 -17.98 11.94
C PRO A 87 4.08 -16.82 11.52
N THR A 88 4.65 -15.76 10.97
CA THR A 88 3.92 -14.54 10.64
C THR A 88 3.94 -14.28 9.14
N TRP A 89 2.75 -14.14 8.55
CA TRP A 89 2.58 -13.78 7.15
C TRP A 89 2.50 -12.27 6.97
N TYR A 90 3.22 -11.76 5.97
CA TYR A 90 3.11 -10.39 5.47
C TYR A 90 2.63 -10.44 4.03
N ARG A 91 1.47 -9.83 3.74
CA ARG A 91 1.02 -9.64 2.36
C ARG A 91 1.63 -8.37 1.80
N VAL A 92 2.07 -8.43 0.55
CA VAL A 92 2.71 -7.31 -0.12
C VAL A 92 1.73 -6.72 -1.12
N GLU A 93 1.49 -5.43 -0.98
CA GLU A 93 0.61 -4.68 -1.87
C GLU A 93 1.38 -3.47 -2.37
N VAL A 94 1.48 -3.35 -3.70
CA VAL A 94 2.01 -2.13 -4.31
C VAL A 94 0.96 -1.06 -4.11
N ALA A 95 1.26 -0.13 -3.22
CA ALA A 95 0.49 1.09 -3.08
C ALA A 95 0.67 1.92 -4.36
N ARG A 96 -0.21 1.72 -5.36
CA ARG A 96 -0.26 2.56 -6.56
C ARG A 96 -0.45 3.99 -6.09
N SER A 97 0.50 4.85 -6.45
CA SER A 97 0.55 6.29 -6.15
C SER A 97 -0.55 6.76 -5.21
N LEU A 98 -0.31 6.62 -3.89
CA LEU A 98 -1.21 7.03 -2.81
C LEU A 98 -1.62 8.51 -2.88
N ARG A 99 -1.13 9.29 -3.85
CA ARG A 99 -1.48 10.70 -4.00
C ARG A 99 -2.63 10.96 -4.97
N CYS A 100 -2.92 10.10 -5.93
CA CYS A 100 -3.98 10.41 -6.91
C CYS A 100 -5.27 9.66 -6.60
N GLU A 101 -5.18 8.36 -6.34
CA GLU A 101 -6.36 7.52 -6.05
C GLU A 101 -7.00 7.90 -4.71
N LEU A 102 -6.22 8.11 -3.65
CA LEU A 102 -6.77 8.57 -2.36
C LEU A 102 -7.35 9.99 -2.41
N ILE A 103 -6.73 10.88 -3.19
CA ILE A 103 -7.28 12.23 -3.37
C ILE A 103 -8.61 12.14 -4.13
N ALA A 104 -8.66 11.33 -5.19
CA ALA A 104 -9.87 11.08 -5.92
C ALA A 104 -10.95 10.52 -5.00
N ASP A 105 -10.71 9.40 -4.31
CA ASP A 105 -11.67 8.76 -3.39
C ASP A 105 -12.23 9.76 -2.37
N ARG A 106 -11.36 10.59 -1.75
CA ARG A 106 -11.80 11.61 -0.79
C ARG A 106 -12.67 12.70 -1.41
N ILE A 107 -12.35 13.14 -2.63
CA ILE A 107 -13.18 14.13 -3.33
C ILE A 107 -14.49 13.49 -3.77
N GLU A 108 -14.47 12.25 -4.27
CA GLU A 108 -15.66 11.52 -4.70
C GLU A 108 -16.60 11.25 -3.51
N GLU A 109 -16.08 10.84 -2.35
CA GLU A 109 -16.84 10.66 -1.11
C GLU A 109 -17.47 11.98 -0.64
N ARG A 110 -16.70 13.07 -0.65
CA ARG A 110 -17.15 14.37 -0.13
C ARG A 110 -18.09 15.12 -1.08
N CYS A 111 -17.91 14.95 -2.38
CA CYS A 111 -18.67 15.66 -3.40
C CYS A 111 -19.65 14.75 -4.14
N GLY A 112 -19.74 13.45 -3.84
CA GLY A 112 -20.62 12.52 -4.57
C GLY A 112 -20.41 12.51 -6.09
N VAL A 113 -19.25 12.92 -6.58
CA VAL A 113 -18.91 12.93 -8.01
C VAL A 113 -18.01 11.75 -8.32
N SER A 114 -18.09 11.20 -9.54
CA SER A 114 -17.07 10.28 -10.04
C SER A 114 -16.02 11.07 -10.82
N LEU A 115 -14.74 10.86 -10.50
CA LEU A 115 -13.63 11.55 -11.12
C LEU A 115 -12.82 10.60 -12.01
N PRO A 116 -12.49 11.02 -13.24
CA PRO A 116 -11.67 10.22 -14.13
C PRO A 116 -10.25 10.09 -13.58
N ARG A 117 -9.85 8.84 -13.30
CA ARG A 117 -8.56 8.50 -12.67
C ARG A 117 -7.36 8.69 -13.60
N ASP A 118 -7.62 8.67 -14.90
CA ASP A 118 -6.67 8.74 -16.01
C ASP A 118 -6.43 10.16 -16.55
N LEU A 119 -7.32 11.12 -16.24
CA LEU A 119 -7.28 12.46 -16.84
C LEU A 119 -6.41 13.48 -16.08
N LEU A 120 -5.95 13.15 -14.88
CA LEU A 120 -5.32 14.09 -13.96
C LEU A 120 -3.87 13.65 -13.62
N THR A 121 -2.90 14.51 -13.92
CA THR A 121 -1.54 14.39 -13.37
C THR A 121 -1.55 14.67 -11.86
N ILE A 122 -0.49 14.27 -11.14
CA ILE A 122 -0.37 14.50 -9.69
C ILE A 122 -0.61 15.98 -9.32
N ASP A 123 -0.02 16.92 -10.07
CA ASP A 123 -0.18 18.35 -9.81
C ASP A 123 -1.63 18.83 -9.96
N LYS A 124 -2.36 18.28 -10.95
CA LYS A 124 -3.76 18.62 -11.16
C LYS A 124 -4.66 18.01 -10.07
N TRP A 125 -4.33 16.81 -9.58
CA TRP A 125 -4.99 16.21 -8.42
C TRP A 125 -4.82 17.04 -7.15
N LEU A 126 -3.60 17.51 -6.88
CA LEU A 126 -3.32 18.36 -5.72
C LEU A 126 -4.07 19.70 -5.80
N ARG A 127 -4.12 20.31 -6.99
CA ARG A 127 -4.92 21.52 -7.25
C ARG A 127 -6.40 21.29 -6.98
N LEU A 128 -6.97 20.19 -7.50
CA LEU A 128 -8.38 19.85 -7.28
C LEU A 128 -8.67 19.67 -5.79
N HIS A 129 -7.83 18.90 -5.07
CA HIS A 129 -7.99 18.68 -3.63
C HIS A 129 -7.98 19.99 -2.85
N ALA A 130 -7.00 20.87 -3.11
CA ALA A 130 -6.89 22.15 -2.43
C ALA A 130 -8.10 23.07 -2.70
N LEU A 131 -8.65 23.04 -3.92
CA LEU A 131 -9.86 23.78 -4.26
C LEU A 131 -11.07 23.25 -3.49
N VAL A 132 -11.26 21.94 -3.43
CA VAL A 132 -12.37 21.30 -2.71
C VAL A 132 -12.28 21.61 -1.21
N GLU A 133 -11.11 21.43 -0.58
CA GLU A 133 -10.90 21.77 0.85
C GLU A 133 -11.25 23.24 1.14
N ARG A 134 -10.75 24.16 0.31
CA ARG A 134 -11.01 25.59 0.46
C ARG A 134 -12.50 25.90 0.37
N MET A 135 -13.20 25.28 -0.59
CA MET A 135 -14.64 25.47 -0.77
C MET A 135 -15.44 24.87 0.39
N THR A 136 -15.07 23.69 0.90
CA THR A 136 -15.67 23.10 2.10
C THR A 136 -15.53 24.03 3.32
N THR A 137 -14.32 24.57 3.57
CA THR A 137 -14.10 25.51 4.68
C THR A 137 -14.94 26.79 4.53
N LEU A 138 -15.08 27.32 3.31
CA LEU A 138 -15.91 28.49 3.05
C LEU A 138 -17.41 28.21 3.29
N ASN A 139 -17.90 27.00 3.03
CA ASN A 139 -19.26 26.58 3.35
C ASN A 139 -19.49 26.47 4.86
N GLU A 140 -18.57 25.83 5.58
CA GLU A 140 -18.69 25.57 7.03
C GLU A 140 -18.60 26.85 7.88
N THR A 141 -17.83 27.84 7.43
CA THR A 141 -17.59 29.07 8.21
C THR A 141 -18.68 30.13 8.06
N ASN A 142 -19.67 29.94 7.16
CA ASN A 142 -20.80 30.83 6.89
C ASN A 142 -20.42 32.33 6.84
N GLN A 143 -19.22 32.63 6.37
CA GLN A 143 -18.78 34.00 6.12
C GLN A 143 -19.45 34.53 4.86
N ASP A 144 -19.65 35.85 4.75
CA ASP A 144 -20.09 36.49 3.51
C ASP A 144 -18.99 36.32 2.45
N ALA A 145 -18.97 35.13 1.86
CA ALA A 145 -17.86 34.56 1.12
C ALA A 145 -18.10 34.61 -0.39
N THR A 146 -18.97 35.52 -0.85
CA THR A 146 -19.35 35.64 -2.27
C THR A 146 -18.16 35.82 -3.19
N LEU A 147 -17.12 36.56 -2.78
CA LEU A 147 -15.90 36.76 -3.58
C LEU A 147 -14.93 35.56 -3.53
N PRO A 148 -14.56 35.01 -2.35
CA PRO A 148 -13.78 33.77 -2.26
C PRO A 148 -14.41 32.57 -3.00
N TRP A 149 -15.73 32.42 -2.94
CA TRP A 149 -16.46 31.37 -3.67
C TRP A 149 -16.33 31.51 -5.19
N ARG A 150 -16.49 32.73 -5.71
CA ARG A 150 -16.34 32.99 -7.14
C ARG A 150 -14.92 32.68 -7.62
N GLN A 151 -13.91 33.09 -6.87
CA GLN A 151 -12.51 32.79 -7.20
C GLN A 151 -12.26 31.28 -7.22
N ALA A 152 -12.75 30.54 -6.22
CA ALA A 152 -12.59 29.10 -6.18
C ALA A 152 -13.34 28.38 -7.31
N TYR A 153 -14.52 28.86 -7.67
CA TYR A 153 -15.27 28.34 -8.81
C TYR A 153 -14.56 28.60 -10.14
N ASP A 154 -14.02 29.81 -10.36
CA ASP A 154 -13.31 30.16 -11.59
C ASP A 154 -12.03 29.31 -11.76
N GLU A 155 -11.28 29.09 -10.68
CA GLU A 155 -10.12 28.20 -10.67
C GLU A 155 -10.50 26.74 -10.99
N LEU A 156 -11.65 26.28 -10.49
CA LEU A 156 -12.16 24.94 -10.74
C LEU A 156 -12.66 24.77 -12.17
N GLN A 157 -13.30 25.79 -12.75
CA GLN A 157 -13.66 25.81 -14.17
C GLN A 157 -12.42 25.77 -15.06
N GLN A 158 -11.37 26.52 -14.71
CA GLN A 158 -10.11 26.51 -15.44
C GLN A 158 -9.46 25.13 -15.39
N LEU A 159 -9.44 24.49 -14.21
CA LEU A 159 -8.95 23.12 -14.06
C LEU A 159 -9.76 22.13 -14.90
N GLY A 160 -11.10 22.26 -14.93
CA GLY A 160 -11.98 21.47 -15.77
C GLY A 160 -11.63 21.55 -17.26
N LYS A 161 -11.32 22.75 -17.76
CA LYS A 161 -10.84 22.96 -19.14
C LYS A 161 -9.49 22.27 -19.39
N GLU A 162 -8.55 22.38 -18.46
CA GLU A 162 -7.21 21.77 -18.57
C GLU A 162 -7.24 20.23 -18.61
N VAL A 163 -8.32 19.60 -18.14
CA VAL A 163 -8.47 18.13 -18.08
C VAL A 163 -9.53 17.60 -19.04
N GLY A 164 -10.10 18.47 -19.87
CA GLY A 164 -11.15 18.09 -20.84
C GLY A 164 -12.49 17.72 -20.20
N ARG A 165 -12.75 18.16 -18.96
CA ARG A 165 -13.97 17.85 -18.19
C ARG A 165 -14.67 19.16 -17.82
N GLY A 166 -15.37 19.73 -18.81
CA GLY A 166 -15.96 21.06 -18.71
C GLY A 166 -17.05 21.22 -17.65
N ASP A 167 -17.62 20.10 -17.20
CA ASP A 167 -18.62 19.98 -16.14
C ASP A 167 -18.00 19.79 -14.74
N LEU A 168 -16.66 19.74 -14.61
CA LEU A 168 -15.97 19.44 -13.35
C LEU A 168 -16.41 20.36 -12.22
N ALA A 169 -16.49 21.66 -12.50
CA ALA A 169 -16.82 22.66 -11.51
C ALA A 169 -18.26 22.53 -11.00
N ASP A 170 -19.19 22.32 -11.92
CA ASP A 170 -20.61 22.17 -11.58
C ASP A 170 -20.86 20.87 -10.82
N ALA A 171 -20.22 19.77 -11.23
CA ALA A 171 -20.33 18.49 -10.55
C ALA A 171 -19.82 18.58 -9.10
N VAL A 172 -18.62 19.13 -8.89
CA VAL A 172 -18.04 19.28 -7.54
C VAL A 172 -18.90 20.20 -6.67
N ILE A 173 -19.42 21.31 -7.20
CA ILE A 173 -20.30 22.21 -6.45
C ILE A 173 -21.63 21.55 -6.10
N CYS A 174 -22.27 20.86 -7.04
CA CYS A 174 -23.50 20.12 -6.78
C CYS A 174 -23.29 19.11 -5.64
N GLY A 175 -22.10 18.50 -5.60
CA GLY A 175 -21.66 17.61 -4.54
C GLY A 175 -21.46 18.23 -3.17
N LEU A 176 -20.86 19.42 -3.12
CA LEU A 176 -20.58 20.14 -1.87
C LEU A 176 -21.82 20.79 -1.25
N ARG A 177 -22.93 20.84 -1.98
CA ARG A 177 -24.23 21.23 -1.43
C ARG A 177 -24.79 20.05 -0.63
N VAL A 178 -24.30 19.93 0.59
CA VAL A 178 -25.01 19.21 1.66
C VAL A 178 -26.37 19.89 1.83
N ASP A 179 -27.43 19.10 1.88
CA ASP A 179 -28.81 19.55 2.08
C ASP A 179 -28.87 20.69 3.12
N GLY A 180 -29.48 21.81 2.73
CA GLY A 180 -29.78 22.93 3.63
C GLY A 180 -30.89 22.60 4.61
#